data_AF-A0A1A7NYD7-F1
#
_entry.id   AF-A0A1A7NYD7-F1
#
_cell.length_a   1.000
_cell.length_b   1.000
_cell.length_c   1.000
_cell.angle_alpha   90.00
_cell.angle_beta   90.00
_cell.angle_gamma   90.00
#
_symmetry.space_group_name_H-M   'P 1'
#
loop_
_entity.id
_entity.type
_entity.pdbx_description
1 polymer ?
#
loop_
_entity_poly.entity_id
_entity_poly.type
_entity_poly.pdbx_seq_one_letter_code
_entity_poly.pdbx_strand_id
1 'polypeptide(L)'
;MTLNYAKDSVIKGNMLSIGGDIQVKSKGSTLHLSGDEYAYDNGNITLQLTPGSLAVGRMDNFAAYDNAQHKTLFANWASSDATNAGQIYLDLAKNSLWQMTGQSWVSELRGEGTVDVSPTQAGQALHIDKLAGANQFLMTLNKTGQGSDMLYIKEGTATAQDMVIKNQRDVIDSMNYGDRLRFAAVQHSQNEFVAGKQYTDEHRLMKQALTVEYSDQATDPDNREAYNLAFNGGNALSKAKPGNEYVNSTYGGEGSQNVYLV
;
A
#
# COMPACT_ATOMS: atom_id res chain seq x y z
N MET A 1 -20.94 15.71 0.34
CA MET A 1 -21.82 14.81 1.11
C MET A 1 -21.12 14.34 2.37
N THR A 2 -21.79 14.39 3.52
CA THR A 2 -21.30 13.79 4.76
C THR A 2 -22.27 12.72 5.23
N LEU A 3 -21.80 11.48 5.31
CA LEU A 3 -22.51 10.35 5.90
C LEU A 3 -21.97 10.11 7.30
N ASN A 4 -22.80 10.40 8.31
CA ASN A 4 -22.48 10.06 9.68
C ASN A 4 -23.17 8.74 10.03
N TYR A 5 -22.41 7.68 10.23
CA TYR A 5 -22.94 6.36 10.52
C TYR A 5 -22.94 6.07 12.03
N ALA A 6 -23.89 5.25 12.48
CA ALA A 6 -24.09 4.89 13.88
C ALA A 6 -24.62 3.46 13.98
N LYS A 7 -24.36 2.76 15.10
CA LYS A 7 -24.52 1.30 15.24
C LYS A 7 -23.69 0.54 14.19
N ASP A 8 -23.86 -0.77 14.10
CA ASP A 8 -23.20 -1.59 13.09
C ASP A 8 -23.79 -1.27 11.71
N SER A 9 -23.08 -0.39 11.00
CA SER A 9 -23.52 0.14 9.71
C SER A 9 -22.87 -0.60 8.56
N VAL A 10 -23.57 -0.67 7.43
CA VAL A 10 -23.07 -1.33 6.22
C VAL A 10 -23.23 -0.40 5.03
N ILE A 11 -22.16 -0.19 4.27
CA ILE A 11 -22.18 0.47 2.97
C ILE A 11 -21.76 -0.57 1.93
N LYS A 12 -22.59 -0.76 0.91
CA LYS A 12 -22.32 -1.69 -0.20
C LYS A 12 -22.35 -0.95 -1.52
N GLY A 13 -21.38 -1.26 -2.37
CA GLY A 13 -21.20 -0.63 -3.68
C GLY A 13 -20.08 0.39 -3.67
N ASN A 14 -19.66 0.77 -4.87
CA ASN A 14 -18.54 1.67 -5.07
C ASN A 14 -18.89 3.10 -4.63
N MET A 15 -17.91 3.83 -4.09
CA MET A 15 -18.01 5.27 -3.85
C MET A 15 -17.20 6.02 -4.89
N LEU A 16 -17.81 7.06 -5.46
CA LEU A 16 -17.22 7.84 -6.53
C LEU A 16 -17.34 9.33 -6.20
N SER A 17 -16.21 10.01 -6.10
CA SER A 17 -16.13 11.45 -5.89
C SER A 17 -15.46 12.13 -7.07
N ILE A 18 -16.21 12.98 -7.79
CA ILE A 18 -15.74 13.75 -8.94
C ILE A 18 -15.94 15.23 -8.63
N GLY A 19 -14.85 15.97 -8.37
CA GLY A 19 -14.89 17.38 -8.01
C GLY A 19 -15.72 17.74 -6.76
N GLY A 20 -16.09 16.75 -5.95
CA GLY A 20 -16.89 16.92 -4.74
C GLY A 20 -16.26 16.26 -3.52
N ASP A 21 -16.96 16.26 -2.40
CA ASP A 21 -16.47 15.66 -1.15
C ASP A 21 -17.40 14.54 -0.69
N ILE A 22 -16.84 13.39 -0.32
CA ILE A 22 -17.52 12.33 0.41
C ILE A 22 -16.82 12.14 1.75
N GLN A 23 -17.53 12.34 2.85
CA GLN A 23 -17.02 12.08 4.19
C GLN A 23 -17.84 10.99 4.85
N VAL A 24 -17.23 9.85 5.15
CA VAL A 24 -17.83 8.75 5.91
C VAL A 24 -17.23 8.79 7.31
N LYS A 25 -18.03 9.28 8.26
CA LYS A 25 -17.60 9.55 9.63
C LYS A 25 -18.40 8.74 10.63
N SER A 26 -17.72 8.22 11.63
CA SER A 26 -18.36 7.48 12.71
C SER A 26 -18.91 8.39 13.80
N LYS A 27 -20.02 7.99 14.41
CA LYS A 27 -20.45 8.48 15.74
C LYS A 27 -20.05 7.53 16.88
N GLY A 28 -19.01 6.71 16.69
CA GLY A 28 -18.50 5.76 17.68
C GLY A 28 -18.96 4.32 17.49
N SER A 29 -19.29 3.91 16.26
CA SER A 29 -19.76 2.56 15.93
C SER A 29 -18.97 1.97 14.77
N THR A 30 -19.09 0.65 14.56
CA THR A 30 -18.38 -0.10 13.51
C THR A 30 -19.00 0.10 12.13
N LEU A 31 -18.17 0.06 11.08
CA LEU A 31 -18.60 0.11 9.69
C LEU A 31 -18.09 -1.11 8.93
N HIS A 32 -18.98 -1.74 8.17
CA HIS A 32 -18.61 -2.70 7.13
C HIS A 32 -18.82 -2.03 5.76
N LEU A 33 -17.72 -1.67 5.12
CA LEU A 33 -17.67 -1.07 3.79
C LEU A 33 -17.24 -2.14 2.78
N SER A 34 -18.02 -2.34 1.72
CA SER A 34 -17.66 -3.24 0.63
C SER A 34 -17.95 -2.60 -0.72
N GLY A 35 -16.91 -2.50 -1.56
CA GLY A 35 -16.95 -1.77 -2.82
C GLY A 35 -15.62 -1.04 -3.02
N ASP A 36 -15.38 -0.57 -4.23
CA ASP A 36 -14.17 0.22 -4.51
C ASP A 36 -14.44 1.72 -4.32
N GLU A 37 -13.41 2.45 -3.93
CA GLU A 37 -13.45 3.90 -3.74
C GLU A 37 -12.61 4.63 -4.78
N TYR A 38 -13.23 5.55 -5.51
CA TYR A 38 -12.61 6.30 -6.60
C TYR A 38 -12.76 7.80 -6.36
N ALA A 39 -11.65 8.54 -6.40
CA ALA A 39 -11.65 9.99 -6.26
C ALA A 39 -10.81 10.63 -7.38
N TYR A 40 -11.41 11.48 -8.22
CA TYR A 40 -10.71 12.17 -9.30
C TYR A 40 -11.32 13.54 -9.61
N ASP A 41 -10.65 14.31 -10.48
CA ASP A 41 -11.02 15.68 -10.84
C ASP A 41 -11.23 16.57 -9.60
N ASN A 42 -10.28 16.51 -8.66
CA ASN A 42 -10.33 17.19 -7.36
C ASN A 42 -11.42 16.67 -6.41
N GLY A 43 -12.01 15.50 -6.68
CA GLY A 43 -12.89 14.83 -5.75
C GLY A 43 -12.14 14.30 -4.53
N ASN A 44 -12.75 14.37 -3.35
CA ASN A 44 -12.19 13.89 -2.10
C ASN A 44 -13.08 12.80 -1.49
N ILE A 45 -12.45 11.77 -0.92
CA ILE A 45 -13.08 10.78 -0.06
C ILE A 45 -12.33 10.77 1.28
N THR A 46 -13.04 10.88 2.38
CA THR A 46 -12.50 10.71 3.73
C THR A 46 -13.24 9.59 4.43
N LEU A 47 -12.50 8.56 4.85
CA LEU A 47 -13.02 7.39 5.55
C LEU A 47 -12.42 7.33 6.95
N GLN A 48 -13.29 7.35 7.96
CA GLN A 48 -12.89 7.14 9.36
C GLN A 48 -13.47 5.82 9.84
N LEU A 49 -12.60 4.82 9.98
CA LEU A 49 -12.96 3.48 10.43
C LEU A 49 -12.62 3.34 11.91
N THR A 50 -13.62 3.07 12.73
CA THR A 50 -13.44 2.83 14.17
C THR A 50 -12.98 1.39 14.44
N PRO A 51 -12.58 1.05 15.69
CA PRO A 51 -12.19 -0.31 16.02
C PRO A 51 -13.24 -1.35 15.60
N GLY A 52 -12.80 -2.47 15.02
CA GLY A 52 -13.66 -3.54 14.52
C GLY A 52 -14.30 -3.28 13.15
N SER A 53 -14.09 -2.11 12.55
CA SER A 53 -14.58 -1.83 11.19
C SER A 53 -13.80 -2.62 10.14
N LEU A 54 -14.48 -2.93 9.04
CA LEU A 54 -13.93 -3.65 7.89
C LEU A 54 -14.20 -2.86 6.61
N ALA A 55 -13.17 -2.58 5.83
CA ALA A 55 -13.28 -2.13 4.44
C ALA A 55 -12.76 -3.23 3.51
N VAL A 56 -13.54 -3.59 2.49
CA VAL A 56 -13.15 -4.57 1.46
C VAL A 56 -13.31 -3.92 0.10
N GLY A 57 -12.19 -3.68 -0.58
CA GLY A 57 -12.19 -2.98 -1.86
C GLY A 57 -10.85 -2.37 -2.23
N ARG A 58 -10.78 -1.86 -3.45
CA ARG A 58 -9.68 -1.06 -3.97
C ARG A 58 -9.96 0.42 -3.70
N MET A 59 -8.95 1.17 -3.27
CA MET A 59 -9.01 2.62 -3.20
C MET A 59 -8.11 3.23 -4.28
N ASP A 60 -8.60 4.25 -4.99
CA ASP A 60 -7.85 4.90 -6.07
C ASP A 60 -8.16 6.39 -6.16
N ASN A 61 -7.20 7.21 -5.74
CA ASN A 61 -7.24 8.66 -5.85
C ASN A 61 -6.84 9.19 -7.24
N PHE A 62 -6.65 8.31 -8.23
CA PHE A 62 -6.22 8.68 -9.58
C PHE A 62 -4.88 9.42 -9.64
N ALA A 63 -3.95 9.16 -8.71
CA ALA A 63 -2.61 9.76 -8.76
C ALA A 63 -1.84 9.40 -10.06
N ALA A 64 -2.19 8.31 -10.73
CA ALA A 64 -1.62 7.89 -12.01
C ALA A 64 -2.53 8.23 -13.23
N TYR A 65 -3.38 9.26 -13.12
CA TYR A 65 -4.35 9.62 -14.18
C TYR A 65 -3.72 9.95 -15.53
N ASP A 66 -2.46 10.41 -15.58
CA ASP A 66 -1.74 10.75 -16.80
C ASP A 66 -1.24 9.49 -17.55
N ASN A 67 -1.22 8.34 -16.88
CA ASN A 67 -0.84 7.07 -17.45
C ASN A 67 -2.00 6.46 -18.26
N ALA A 68 -1.77 6.25 -19.57
CA ALA A 68 -2.78 5.70 -20.48
C ALA A 68 -3.28 4.29 -20.08
N GLN A 69 -2.42 3.46 -19.48
CA GLN A 69 -2.79 2.14 -19.00
C GLN A 69 -3.67 2.23 -17.75
N HIS A 70 -3.40 3.16 -16.82
CA HIS A 70 -4.27 3.38 -15.64
C HIS A 70 -5.70 3.69 -16.06
N LYS A 71 -5.88 4.57 -17.06
CA LYS A 71 -7.20 4.94 -17.62
C LYS A 71 -8.01 3.78 -18.20
N THR A 72 -7.35 2.70 -18.61
CA THR A 72 -8.01 1.57 -19.31
C THR A 72 -8.09 0.30 -18.46
N LEU A 73 -7.13 0.06 -17.56
CA LEU A 73 -7.06 -1.16 -16.75
C LEU A 73 -8.13 -1.22 -15.65
N PHE A 74 -8.61 -0.06 -15.18
CA PHE A 74 -9.56 0.08 -14.07
C PHE A 74 -10.90 0.74 -14.48
N ALA A 75 -11.15 0.87 -15.79
CA ALA A 75 -12.17 1.73 -16.43
C ALA A 75 -13.66 1.39 -16.16
N ASN A 76 -13.98 0.48 -15.25
CA ASN A 76 -15.36 0.02 -15.10
C ASN A 76 -16.27 1.02 -14.36
N TRP A 77 -15.73 2.03 -13.66
CA TRP A 77 -16.52 3.07 -12.96
C TRP A 77 -15.87 4.46 -12.91
N ALA A 78 -14.61 4.57 -13.30
CA ALA A 78 -13.90 5.84 -13.41
C ALA A 78 -13.77 6.23 -14.87
N SER A 79 -14.03 7.51 -15.15
CA SER A 79 -13.94 8.04 -16.49
C SER A 79 -12.52 7.95 -17.02
N SER A 80 -12.36 7.52 -18.27
CA SER A 80 -11.12 7.68 -19.04
C SER A 80 -10.68 9.16 -19.15
N ASP A 81 -11.59 10.08 -18.81
CA ASP A 81 -11.45 11.51 -19.02
C ASP A 81 -11.02 12.25 -17.75
N ALA A 82 -10.64 11.54 -16.68
CA ALA A 82 -10.02 12.17 -15.52
C ALA A 82 -8.88 13.09 -15.97
N THR A 83 -8.96 14.35 -15.55
CA THR A 83 -8.04 15.43 -15.91
C THR A 83 -7.06 15.75 -14.79
N ASN A 84 -7.41 15.42 -13.54
CA ASN A 84 -6.57 15.59 -12.37
C ASN A 84 -6.84 14.47 -11.35
N ALA A 85 -5.88 14.21 -10.48
CA ALA A 85 -6.07 13.33 -9.33
C ALA A 85 -7.12 13.91 -8.35
N GLY A 86 -7.75 13.02 -7.58
CA GLY A 86 -8.51 13.36 -6.40
C GLY A 86 -7.70 13.08 -5.14
N GLN A 87 -8.39 12.92 -4.00
CA GLN A 87 -7.75 12.56 -2.74
C GLN A 87 -8.57 11.52 -1.98
N ILE A 88 -7.88 10.54 -1.40
CA ILE A 88 -8.48 9.57 -0.49
C ILE A 88 -7.71 9.60 0.83
N TYR A 89 -8.43 9.91 1.91
CA TYR A 89 -7.93 9.94 3.27
C TYR A 89 -8.52 8.78 4.06
N LEU A 90 -7.67 7.85 4.51
CA LEU A 90 -8.07 6.68 5.27
C LEU A 90 -7.50 6.73 6.69
N ASP A 91 -8.40 6.78 7.67
CA ASP A 91 -8.08 6.71 9.10
C ASP A 91 -8.55 5.36 9.65
N LEU A 92 -7.60 4.45 9.87
CA LEU A 92 -7.83 3.11 10.39
C LEU A 92 -7.59 3.10 11.90
N ALA A 93 -8.64 3.09 12.71
CA ALA A 93 -8.46 2.88 14.15
C ALA A 93 -7.89 1.49 14.45
N LYS A 94 -7.31 1.33 15.63
CA LYS A 94 -6.83 0.04 16.13
C LYS A 94 -7.90 -1.06 15.99
N ASN A 95 -7.50 -2.24 15.51
CA ASN A 95 -8.37 -3.38 15.20
C ASN A 95 -9.40 -3.16 14.07
N SER A 96 -9.25 -2.10 13.26
CA SER A 96 -9.94 -2.02 11.96
C SER A 96 -9.09 -2.68 10.88
N LEU A 97 -9.73 -3.16 9.82
CA LEU A 97 -9.08 -3.87 8.72
C LEU A 97 -9.51 -3.28 7.38
N TRP A 98 -8.54 -2.97 6.53
CA TRP A 98 -8.75 -2.80 5.10
C TRP A 98 -8.20 -4.02 4.35
N GLN A 99 -9.07 -4.74 3.65
CA GLN A 99 -8.72 -5.83 2.75
C GLN A 99 -8.72 -5.33 1.31
N MET A 100 -7.52 -5.19 0.74
CA MET A 100 -7.38 -4.74 -0.64
C MET A 100 -7.86 -5.82 -1.62
N THR A 101 -8.58 -5.41 -2.66
CA THR A 101 -8.99 -6.32 -3.76
C THR A 101 -8.15 -6.13 -5.02
N GLY A 102 -7.29 -5.12 -5.03
CA GLY A 102 -6.53 -4.66 -6.19
C GLY A 102 -5.43 -3.69 -5.79
N GLN A 103 -4.51 -3.43 -6.72
CA GLN A 103 -3.53 -2.34 -6.58
C GLN A 103 -4.24 -1.03 -6.26
N SER A 104 -3.81 -0.32 -5.22
CA SER A 104 -4.54 0.82 -4.65
C SER A 104 -3.66 2.06 -4.48
N TRP A 105 -4.27 3.24 -4.52
CA TRP A 105 -3.66 4.55 -4.31
C TRP A 105 -4.47 5.38 -3.31
N VAL A 106 -3.81 5.82 -2.23
CA VAL A 106 -4.40 6.69 -1.20
C VAL A 106 -3.52 7.91 -0.95
N SER A 107 -4.14 9.05 -0.67
CA SER A 107 -3.43 10.30 -0.38
C SER A 107 -2.92 10.35 1.06
N GLU A 108 -3.66 9.80 2.02
CA GLU A 108 -3.16 9.65 3.38
C GLU A 108 -3.66 8.33 3.97
N LEU A 109 -2.74 7.54 4.51
CA LEU A 109 -3.04 6.40 5.37
C LEU A 109 -2.55 6.72 6.78
N ARG A 110 -3.46 6.68 7.75
CA ARG A 110 -3.14 6.93 9.15
C ARG A 110 -3.91 6.04 10.11
N GLY A 111 -3.51 6.08 11.37
CA GLY A 111 -4.19 5.41 12.48
C GLY A 111 -3.33 4.31 13.10
N GLU A 112 -3.96 3.23 13.53
CA GLU A 112 -3.33 2.07 14.19
C GLU A 112 -3.94 0.74 13.71
N GLY A 113 -4.64 0.75 12.56
CA GLY A 113 -5.30 -0.43 12.03
C GLY A 113 -4.42 -1.25 11.11
N THR A 114 -5.06 -2.23 10.47
CA THR A 114 -4.40 -3.22 9.63
C THR A 114 -4.79 -3.06 8.17
N VAL A 115 -3.82 -3.17 7.27
CA VAL A 115 -4.03 -3.28 5.82
C VAL A 115 -3.57 -4.66 5.36
N ASP A 116 -4.49 -5.48 4.85
CA ASP A 116 -4.14 -6.70 4.12
C ASP A 116 -3.99 -6.37 2.64
N VAL A 117 -2.74 -6.32 2.18
CA VAL A 117 -2.39 -5.86 0.82
C VAL A 117 -2.84 -6.87 -0.24
N SER A 118 -2.90 -8.15 0.14
CA SER A 118 -2.99 -9.26 -0.82
C SER A 118 -3.82 -10.44 -0.23
N PRO A 119 -5.10 -10.24 0.13
CA PRO A 119 -5.89 -11.27 0.81
C PRO A 119 -6.14 -12.51 -0.08
N THR A 120 -6.21 -12.34 -1.41
CA THR A 120 -6.62 -13.39 -2.36
C THR A 120 -5.60 -13.72 -3.44
N GLN A 121 -4.68 -12.80 -3.76
CA GLN A 121 -3.58 -13.02 -4.71
C GLN A 121 -2.35 -12.27 -4.21
N ALA A 122 -1.16 -12.86 -4.33
CA ALA A 122 0.10 -12.19 -4.01
C ALA A 122 0.54 -11.27 -5.16
N GLY A 123 1.44 -10.32 -4.88
CA GLY A 123 2.06 -9.47 -5.89
C GLY A 123 1.42 -8.10 -6.07
N GLN A 124 0.62 -7.65 -5.10
CA GLN A 124 -0.14 -6.39 -5.20
C GLN A 124 0.70 -5.20 -4.75
N ALA A 125 0.37 -4.02 -5.28
CA ALA A 125 0.99 -2.76 -4.90
C ALA A 125 0.03 -1.84 -4.16
N LEU A 126 0.52 -1.22 -3.09
CA LEU A 126 -0.16 -0.13 -2.39
C LEU A 126 0.66 1.14 -2.48
N HIS A 127 0.05 2.20 -3.00
CA HIS A 127 0.61 3.52 -3.16
C HIS A 127 0.04 4.46 -2.09
N ILE A 128 0.92 5.15 -1.36
CA ILE A 128 0.58 6.03 -0.25
C ILE A 128 1.31 7.35 -0.44
N ASP A 129 0.59 8.45 -0.65
CA ASP A 129 1.25 9.77 -0.73
C ASP A 129 1.78 10.21 0.63
N LYS A 130 1.01 10.01 1.70
CA LYS A 130 1.44 10.32 3.07
C LYS A 130 1.09 9.21 4.04
N LEU A 131 2.12 8.65 4.68
CA LEU A 131 1.97 7.67 5.73
C LEU A 131 2.05 8.34 7.10
N ALA A 132 1.14 7.98 8.02
CA ALA A 132 1.14 8.48 9.40
C ALA A 132 0.58 7.42 10.36
N GLY A 133 0.64 7.68 11.67
CA GLY A 133 0.19 6.72 12.68
C GLY A 133 1.11 5.50 12.79
N ALA A 134 0.63 4.41 13.38
CA ALA A 134 1.34 3.16 13.63
C ALA A 134 0.55 1.96 13.07
N ASN A 135 0.42 1.89 11.75
CA ASN A 135 -0.39 0.86 11.08
C ASN A 135 0.37 -0.48 11.00
N GLN A 136 -0.37 -1.55 10.72
CA GLN A 136 0.17 -2.86 10.40
C GLN A 136 -0.15 -3.27 8.95
N PHE A 137 0.85 -3.76 8.22
CA PHE A 137 0.69 -4.26 6.85
C PHE A 137 0.83 -5.77 6.82
N LEU A 138 -0.21 -6.49 6.37
CA LEU A 138 -0.13 -7.93 6.10
C LEU A 138 0.30 -8.12 4.64
N MET A 139 1.45 -8.76 4.42
CA MET A 139 2.08 -8.87 3.12
C MET A 139 2.48 -10.31 2.80
N THR A 140 2.28 -10.71 1.55
CA THR A 140 2.84 -11.92 0.95
C THR A 140 4.05 -11.54 0.13
N LEU A 141 5.22 -12.06 0.50
CA LEU A 141 6.48 -11.66 -0.09
C LEU A 141 7.09 -12.77 -0.95
N ASN A 142 7.80 -12.39 -2.00
CA ASN A 142 8.42 -13.35 -2.90
C ASN A 142 9.79 -12.83 -3.37
N LYS A 143 10.83 -13.65 -3.19
CA LYS A 143 12.21 -13.27 -3.50
C LYS A 143 12.43 -12.86 -4.96
N THR A 144 11.68 -13.41 -5.91
CA THR A 144 11.84 -13.05 -7.34
C THR A 144 11.05 -11.81 -7.72
N GLY A 145 10.32 -11.18 -6.79
CA GLY A 145 9.62 -9.91 -6.98
C GLY A 145 8.25 -10.02 -7.66
N GLN A 146 8.08 -10.91 -8.64
CA GLN A 146 6.84 -11.00 -9.43
C GLN A 146 5.60 -11.27 -8.56
N GLY A 147 5.71 -12.16 -7.59
CA GLY A 147 4.65 -12.48 -6.63
C GLY A 147 4.76 -11.75 -5.30
N SER A 148 5.63 -10.74 -5.18
CA SER A 148 5.86 -10.04 -3.91
C SER A 148 4.97 -8.82 -3.81
N ASP A 149 4.29 -8.63 -2.70
CA ASP A 149 3.63 -7.36 -2.45
C ASP A 149 4.65 -6.23 -2.30
N MET A 150 4.21 -5.02 -2.61
CA MET A 150 5.04 -3.82 -2.58
C MET A 150 4.29 -2.62 -2.00
N LEU A 151 4.97 -1.89 -1.12
CA LEU A 151 4.55 -0.58 -0.65
C LEU A 151 5.33 0.51 -1.39
N TYR A 152 4.63 1.50 -1.92
CA TYR A 152 5.24 2.69 -2.53
C TYR A 152 4.78 3.91 -1.76
N ILE A 153 5.70 4.57 -1.05
CA ILE A 153 5.39 5.64 -0.11
C ILE A 153 6.09 6.90 -0.57
N LYS A 154 5.35 8.00 -0.71
CA LYS A 154 5.95 9.29 -1.08
C LYS A 154 6.53 9.97 0.16
N GLU A 155 5.67 10.32 1.11
CA GLU A 155 6.06 10.89 2.40
C GLU A 155 5.95 9.84 3.50
N GLY A 156 7.11 9.46 4.03
CA GLY A 156 7.23 8.56 5.17
C GLY A 156 6.90 9.21 6.52
N THR A 157 7.15 8.49 7.61
CA THR A 157 6.88 8.90 8.99
C THR A 157 7.89 8.30 9.96
N ALA A 158 8.29 9.10 10.96
CA ALA A 158 9.10 8.62 12.08
C ALA A 158 8.34 7.69 13.04
N THR A 159 7.01 7.58 12.90
CA THR A 159 6.22 6.63 13.70
C THR A 159 6.36 5.24 13.13
N ALA A 160 6.82 4.30 13.96
CA ALA A 160 7.05 2.93 13.53
C ALA A 160 5.76 2.26 13.01
N GLN A 161 5.87 1.66 11.83
CA GLN A 161 4.88 0.74 11.28
C GLN A 161 5.23 -0.70 11.65
N ASP A 162 4.23 -1.56 11.59
CA ASP A 162 4.40 -3.00 11.68
C ASP A 162 4.13 -3.68 10.33
N MET A 163 4.75 -4.84 10.14
CA MET A 163 4.54 -5.65 8.95
C MET A 163 4.48 -7.11 9.37
N VAL A 164 3.52 -7.86 8.82
CA VAL A 164 3.35 -9.28 9.06
C VAL A 164 3.56 -10.00 7.73
N ILE A 165 4.59 -10.84 7.67
CA ILE A 165 4.89 -11.67 6.50
C ILE A 165 3.97 -12.90 6.56
N LYS A 166 2.87 -12.88 5.78
CA LYS A 166 1.86 -13.96 5.79
C LYS A 166 2.45 -15.32 5.43
N ASN A 167 3.47 -15.33 4.57
CA ASN A 167 4.21 -16.50 4.13
C ASN A 167 5.66 -16.52 4.67
N GLN A 168 5.86 -16.10 5.93
CA GLN A 168 7.19 -15.94 6.55
C GLN A 168 8.10 -17.16 6.36
N ARG A 169 7.57 -18.37 6.55
CA ARG A 169 8.34 -19.61 6.42
C ARG A 169 8.90 -19.77 5.00
N ASP A 170 8.06 -19.55 3.99
CA ASP A 170 8.47 -19.69 2.59
C ASP A 170 9.48 -18.62 2.19
N VAL A 171 9.37 -17.41 2.76
CA VAL A 171 10.36 -16.34 2.56
C VAL A 171 11.70 -16.76 3.16
N ILE A 172 11.72 -17.16 4.43
CA ILE A 172 12.95 -17.59 5.12
C ILE A 172 13.61 -18.76 4.37
N ASP A 173 12.84 -19.73 3.91
CA ASP A 173 13.37 -20.89 3.16
C ASP A 173 13.90 -20.53 1.76
N SER A 174 13.45 -19.43 1.18
CA SER A 174 13.92 -18.96 -0.13
C SER A 174 15.18 -18.08 -0.06
N MET A 175 15.50 -17.54 1.13
CA MET A 175 16.56 -16.57 1.36
C MET A 175 17.85 -17.26 1.84
N ASN A 176 18.95 -17.02 1.14
CA ASN A 176 20.30 -17.34 1.56
C ASN A 176 20.94 -16.14 2.25
N TYR A 177 22.06 -16.38 2.95
CA TYR A 177 22.84 -15.30 3.55
C TYR A 177 23.26 -14.25 2.50
N GLY A 178 22.94 -12.99 2.77
CA GLY A 178 23.24 -11.86 1.89
C GLY A 178 22.20 -11.60 0.79
N ASP A 179 21.15 -12.41 0.67
CA ASP A 179 20.01 -12.06 -0.17
C ASP A 179 19.24 -10.87 0.41
N ARG A 180 18.68 -10.04 -0.47
CA ARG A 180 17.89 -8.87 -0.09
C ARG A 180 16.54 -8.93 -0.80
N LEU A 181 15.45 -8.90 -0.04
CA LEU A 181 14.08 -8.91 -0.55
C LEU A 181 13.43 -7.55 -0.32
N ARG A 182 13.21 -6.79 -1.41
CA ARG A 182 12.55 -5.49 -1.33
C ARG A 182 11.06 -5.65 -1.05
N PHE A 183 10.54 -4.89 -0.08
CA PHE A 183 9.09 -4.83 0.17
C PHE A 183 8.54 -3.40 0.11
N ALA A 184 9.41 -2.38 0.11
CA ALA A 184 8.98 -1.00 -0.08
C ALA A 184 9.98 -0.15 -0.88
N ALA A 185 9.46 0.89 -1.52
CA ALA A 185 10.22 2.03 -2.02
C ALA A 185 9.62 3.31 -1.44
N VAL A 186 10.46 4.16 -0.85
CA VAL A 186 10.03 5.36 -0.11
C VAL A 186 10.79 6.58 -0.63
N GLN A 187 10.09 7.62 -1.08
CA GLN A 187 10.74 8.82 -1.62
C GLN A 187 11.36 9.68 -0.51
N HIS A 188 10.63 9.90 0.58
CA HIS A 188 11.07 10.70 1.72
C HIS A 188 10.91 9.89 3.01
N SER A 189 11.83 8.95 3.24
CA SER A 189 11.79 8.08 4.42
C SER A 189 12.24 8.80 5.69
N GLN A 190 11.66 8.36 6.80
CA GLN A 190 11.96 8.72 8.18
C GLN A 190 12.12 7.46 9.05
N ASN A 191 12.50 6.32 8.46
CA ASN A 191 12.72 5.04 9.15
C ASN A 191 11.43 4.36 9.68
N GLU A 192 10.37 4.38 8.87
CA GLU A 192 9.02 3.88 9.17
C GLU A 192 9.01 2.43 9.64
N PHE A 193 9.82 1.56 9.03
CA PHE A 193 9.86 0.13 9.33
C PHE A 193 10.94 -0.23 10.35
N VAL A 194 11.68 0.76 10.86
CA VAL A 194 12.74 0.64 11.86
C VAL A 194 13.88 -0.28 11.40
N ALA A 195 14.94 0.31 10.85
CA ALA A 195 16.17 -0.38 10.50
C ALA A 195 16.67 -1.25 11.67
N GLY A 196 17.03 -2.50 11.37
CA GLY A 196 17.46 -3.49 12.37
C GLY A 196 16.31 -4.27 13.02
N LYS A 197 15.03 -3.93 12.77
CA LYS A 197 13.90 -4.73 13.25
C LYS A 197 13.96 -6.15 12.70
N GLN A 198 13.75 -7.13 13.58
CA GLN A 198 13.88 -8.55 13.26
C GLN A 198 12.52 -9.25 13.16
N TYR A 199 12.39 -10.11 12.16
CA TYR A 199 11.26 -11.02 11.96
C TYR A 199 11.75 -12.46 12.12
N THR A 200 11.45 -13.07 13.26
CA THR A 200 11.93 -14.42 13.62
C THR A 200 10.87 -15.48 13.40
N ASP A 201 11.27 -16.67 12.93
CA ASP A 201 10.43 -17.87 12.98
C ASP A 201 10.56 -18.52 14.36
N GLU A 202 9.51 -18.41 15.19
CA GLU A 202 9.49 -18.96 16.55
C GLU A 202 9.47 -20.50 16.59
N HIS A 203 9.26 -21.17 15.44
CA HIS A 203 9.14 -22.62 15.36
C HIS A 203 10.46 -23.34 15.03
N ARG A 204 11.57 -22.62 14.82
CA ARG A 204 12.89 -23.21 14.51
C ARG A 204 13.81 -23.30 15.73
N LEU A 205 14.55 -24.42 15.80
CA LEU A 205 15.60 -24.67 16.81
C LEU A 205 16.76 -23.65 16.75
N MET A 206 16.99 -23.05 15.58
CA MET A 206 17.89 -21.91 15.40
C MET A 206 17.04 -20.71 14.96
N LYS A 207 17.14 -19.59 15.68
CA LYS A 207 16.47 -18.33 15.31
C LYS A 207 17.08 -17.80 14.01
N GLN A 208 16.45 -18.10 12.89
CA GLN A 208 16.67 -17.35 11.65
C GLN A 208 15.78 -16.10 11.72
N ALA A 209 16.41 -14.94 11.57
CA ALA A 209 15.75 -13.65 11.63
C ALA A 209 15.97 -12.93 10.29
N LEU A 210 14.90 -12.43 9.69
CA LEU A 210 14.99 -11.44 8.62
C LEU A 210 15.11 -10.07 9.27
N THR A 211 16.02 -9.23 8.79
CA THR A 211 16.26 -7.91 9.36
C THR A 211 15.87 -6.80 8.39
N VAL A 212 15.27 -5.72 8.88
CA VAL A 212 14.95 -4.55 8.05
C VAL A 212 16.22 -3.77 7.73
N GLU A 213 16.47 -3.54 6.44
CA GLU A 213 17.57 -2.72 5.93
C GLU A 213 17.04 -1.64 4.97
N TYR A 214 17.60 -0.43 5.08
CA TYR A 214 17.34 0.69 4.17
C TYR A 214 18.56 0.91 3.27
N SER A 215 18.32 1.26 2.01
CA SER A 215 19.37 1.56 1.05
C SER A 215 18.97 2.72 0.14
N ASP A 216 19.84 3.72 0.03
CA ASP A 216 19.62 4.86 -0.85
C ASP A 216 19.61 4.38 -2.31
N GLN A 217 18.54 4.65 -3.04
CA GLN A 217 18.35 4.16 -4.41
C GLN A 217 19.52 4.56 -5.34
N ALA A 218 20.17 5.71 -5.08
CA ALA A 218 21.30 6.18 -5.87
C ALA A 218 22.56 5.30 -5.74
N THR A 219 22.74 4.62 -4.61
CA THR A 219 23.94 3.81 -4.29
C THR A 219 23.64 2.34 -4.02
N ASP A 220 22.37 1.96 -4.05
CA ASP A 220 21.91 0.62 -3.77
C ASP A 220 22.35 -0.37 -4.87
N PRO A 221 23.16 -1.39 -4.54
CA PRO A 221 23.67 -2.34 -5.53
C PRO A 221 22.58 -3.23 -6.15
N ASP A 222 21.42 -3.36 -5.52
CA ASP A 222 20.28 -4.10 -6.07
C ASP A 222 19.29 -3.21 -6.83
N ASN A 223 19.48 -1.90 -6.84
CA ASN A 223 18.68 -0.97 -7.63
C ASN A 223 19.08 -0.99 -9.12
N ARG A 224 19.04 -2.19 -9.71
CA ARG A 224 19.36 -2.47 -11.11
C ARG A 224 18.07 -2.73 -11.89
N GLU A 225 18.09 -2.44 -13.19
CA GLU A 225 16.91 -2.53 -14.06
C GLU A 225 16.18 -3.88 -13.94
N ALA A 226 16.88 -5.00 -14.05
CA ALA A 226 16.26 -6.32 -13.97
C ALA A 226 15.57 -6.59 -12.62
N TYR A 227 16.17 -6.15 -11.51
CA TYR A 227 15.57 -6.28 -10.19
C TYR A 227 14.33 -5.38 -10.08
N ASN A 228 14.45 -4.13 -10.54
CA ASN A 228 13.32 -3.19 -10.53
C ASN A 228 12.14 -3.67 -11.37
N LEU A 229 12.39 -4.18 -12.58
CA LEU A 229 11.33 -4.76 -13.42
C LEU A 229 10.60 -5.89 -12.71
N ALA A 230 11.30 -6.73 -11.95
CA ALA A 230 10.69 -7.86 -11.26
C ALA A 230 9.75 -7.42 -10.14
N PHE A 231 10.17 -6.45 -9.31
CA PHE A 231 9.37 -5.95 -8.18
C PHE A 231 8.30 -4.92 -8.59
N ASN A 232 8.55 -4.16 -9.66
CA ASN A 232 7.64 -3.14 -10.19
C ASN A 232 6.66 -3.69 -11.23
N GLY A 233 6.79 -4.96 -11.64
CA GLY A 233 5.84 -5.64 -12.53
C GLY A 233 6.04 -5.36 -14.02
N GLY A 234 7.29 -5.15 -14.45
CA GLY A 234 7.66 -4.79 -15.81
C GLY A 234 7.83 -3.27 -15.99
N ASN A 235 7.90 -2.82 -17.24
CA ASN A 235 8.00 -1.38 -17.55
C ASN A 235 6.66 -0.66 -17.44
N ALA A 236 5.63 -1.26 -18.03
CA ALA A 236 4.29 -0.69 -18.08
C ALA A 236 3.47 -1.02 -16.83
N LEU A 237 2.54 -0.13 -16.50
CA LEU A 237 1.54 -0.35 -15.46
C LEU A 237 0.66 -1.57 -15.78
N SER A 238 0.39 -2.37 -14.76
CA SER A 238 -0.50 -3.54 -14.81
C SER A 238 -1.58 -3.44 -13.73
N LYS A 239 -2.51 -4.41 -13.67
CA LYS A 239 -3.52 -4.44 -12.61
C LYS A 239 -2.92 -4.64 -11.21
N ALA A 240 -1.79 -5.33 -11.11
CA ALA A 240 -1.18 -5.70 -9.84
C ALA A 240 -0.09 -4.71 -9.39
N LYS A 241 0.66 -4.15 -10.35
CA LYS A 241 1.87 -3.38 -10.09
C LYS A 241 2.02 -2.15 -11.01
N PRO A 242 2.76 -1.13 -10.57
CA PRO A 242 2.77 0.18 -11.23
C PRO A 242 3.62 0.29 -12.50
N GLY A 243 4.52 -0.66 -12.73
CA GLY A 243 5.54 -0.56 -13.77
C GLY A 243 6.71 0.34 -13.35
N ASN A 244 7.87 0.07 -13.94
CA ASN A 244 9.11 0.75 -13.59
C ASN A 244 9.11 2.24 -13.96
N GLU A 245 8.45 2.61 -15.06
CA GLU A 245 8.38 4.01 -15.51
C GLU A 245 7.69 4.89 -14.46
N TYR A 246 6.53 4.46 -13.94
CA TYR A 246 5.79 5.17 -12.92
C TYR A 246 6.55 5.23 -11.59
N VAL A 247 7.21 4.12 -11.21
CA VAL A 247 7.98 4.08 -9.96
C VAL A 247 9.14 5.05 -9.99
N ASN A 248 9.90 5.10 -11.09
CA ASN A 248 11.05 5.99 -11.22
C ASN A 248 10.64 7.46 -11.21
N SER A 249 9.52 7.83 -11.83
CA SER A 249 9.04 9.22 -11.86
C SER A 249 8.41 9.67 -10.54
N THR A 250 7.80 8.74 -9.79
CA THR A 250 6.98 9.08 -8.62
C THR A 250 7.70 8.86 -7.29
N TYR A 251 8.48 7.78 -7.18
CA TYR A 251 9.15 7.34 -5.94
C TYR A 251 10.68 7.28 -6.06
N GLY A 252 11.22 7.63 -7.22
CA GLY A 252 12.64 7.86 -7.43
C GLY A 252 13.05 9.29 -7.08
N GLY A 253 14.35 9.55 -7.14
CA GLY A 253 14.94 10.88 -6.95
C GLY A 253 15.98 10.94 -5.84
N GLU A 254 16.42 12.15 -5.51
CA GLU A 254 17.36 12.36 -4.41
C GLU A 254 16.68 12.05 -3.06
N GLY A 255 17.37 11.27 -2.22
CA GLY A 255 16.85 10.86 -0.91
C GLY A 255 15.86 9.69 -0.93
N SER A 256 15.51 9.14 -2.10
CA SER A 256 14.66 7.96 -2.17
C SER A 256 15.41 6.70 -1.71
N GLN A 257 14.69 5.84 -1.00
CA GLN A 257 15.22 4.63 -0.40
C GLN A 257 14.42 3.41 -0.83
N ASN A 258 15.12 2.29 -0.98
CA ASN A 258 14.53 0.96 -1.02
C ASN A 258 14.60 0.34 0.38
N VAL A 259 13.57 -0.41 0.76
CA VAL A 259 13.51 -1.10 2.07
C VAL A 259 13.44 -2.60 1.86
N TYR A 260 14.32 -3.31 2.57
CA TYR A 260 14.60 -4.72 2.38
C TYR A 260 14.41 -5.53 3.65
N LEU A 261 14.11 -6.81 3.45
CA LEU A 261 14.39 -7.88 4.40
C LEU A 261 15.68 -8.58 3.97
N VAL A 262 16.61 -8.74 4.91
CA VAL A 262 17.92 -9.38 4.71
C VAL A 262 18.18 -10.51 5.69
#